data_AF-A0A6L8A9X9-F1
#
_entry.id   AF-A0A6L8A9X9-F1
#
_cell.length_a   1.000
_cell.length_b   1.000
_cell.length_c   1.000
_cell.angle_alpha   90.00
_cell.angle_beta   90.00
_cell.angle_gamma   90.00
#
_symmetry.space_group_name_H-M   'P 1'
#
loop_
_entity.id
_entity.type
_entity.pdbx_description
1 polymer ?
#
loop_
_entity_poly.entity_id
_entity_poly.type
_entity_poly.pdbx_seq_one_letter_code
_entity_poly.pdbx_strand_id
1 'polypeptide(L)'
;MLNNRAAVAALRSYGEAIQAVRACGNATEHSYRLPLQHLLEHLGGRNVSVLNEPKQVACGAPDLAVERSGVTVGYVECKDVGIPLDQVEATEQLERYRHGLANLILTNHLEFRWYLDGQQREKVCLGHLDKRHDIRLNPDAFSGIHALFQNFFSAAPMVIGRSEELAQRMAAKARLLRDAMGHVLEQENGMGPLHDLWQVYRQVLITDLSEADFADLQAQTATYGLFAARCGHLTGAPFTRQSAVFTKTTPFL
;
A
#
# COMPACT_ATOMS: atom_id res chain seq x y z
N MET A 1 -10.07 13.62 -0.62
CA MET A 1 -10.81 12.86 -1.66
C MET A 1 -11.60 13.83 -2.50
N LEU A 2 -11.76 13.55 -3.79
CA LEU A 2 -12.53 14.39 -4.70
C LEU A 2 -14.02 14.37 -4.36
N ASN A 3 -14.72 15.46 -4.64
CA ASN A 3 -16.18 15.46 -4.63
C ASN A 3 -16.71 14.67 -5.84
N ASN A 4 -17.97 14.24 -5.76
CA ASN A 4 -18.56 13.36 -6.78
C ASN A 4 -18.56 13.98 -8.20
N ARG A 5 -18.71 15.31 -8.30
CA ARG A 5 -18.70 16.02 -9.59
C ARG A 5 -17.34 15.97 -10.27
N ALA A 6 -16.25 16.19 -9.52
CA ALA A 6 -14.89 16.09 -10.02
C ALA A 6 -14.54 14.65 -10.41
N ALA A 7 -14.99 13.66 -9.62
CA ALA A 7 -14.79 12.25 -9.94
C ALA A 7 -15.49 11.84 -11.25
N VAL A 8 -16.72 12.29 -11.47
CA VAL A 8 -17.46 12.06 -12.73
C VAL A 8 -16.73 12.68 -13.93
N ALA A 9 -16.15 13.88 -13.78
CA ALA A 9 -15.36 14.50 -14.83
C ALA A 9 -14.08 13.70 -15.13
N ALA A 10 -13.37 13.24 -14.10
CA ALA A 10 -12.18 12.41 -14.26
C ALA A 10 -12.47 11.08 -14.98
N LEU A 11 -13.57 10.41 -14.63
CA LEU A 11 -14.01 9.17 -15.29
C LEU A 11 -14.40 9.39 -16.75
N ARG A 12 -15.00 10.55 -17.06
CA ARG A 12 -15.28 10.94 -18.45
C ARG A 12 -13.98 11.12 -19.23
N SER A 13 -13.04 11.90 -18.71
CA SER A 13 -11.74 12.12 -19.35
C SER A 13 -10.94 10.82 -19.50
N TYR A 14 -11.04 9.91 -18.54
CA TYR A 14 -10.47 8.57 -18.68
C TYR A 14 -11.10 7.80 -19.84
N GLY A 15 -12.44 7.80 -19.94
CA GLY A 15 -13.16 7.16 -21.05
C GLY A 15 -12.76 7.71 -22.42
N GLU A 16 -12.61 9.04 -22.54
CA GLU A 16 -12.12 9.72 -23.74
C GLU A 16 -10.67 9.33 -24.06
N ALA A 17 -9.82 9.21 -23.05
CA ALA A 17 -8.41 8.82 -23.23
C ALA A 17 -8.28 7.37 -23.74
N ILE A 18 -9.02 6.41 -23.19
CA ILE A 18 -8.98 5.02 -23.67
C ILE A 18 -9.59 4.88 -25.08
N GLN A 19 -10.58 5.70 -25.42
CA GLN A 19 -11.10 5.80 -26.80
C GLN A 19 -10.04 6.31 -27.76
N ALA A 20 -9.31 7.36 -27.39
CA ALA A 20 -8.24 7.93 -28.20
C ALA A 20 -7.09 6.93 -28.41
N VAL A 21 -6.66 6.24 -27.35
CA VAL A 21 -5.63 5.18 -27.44
C VAL A 21 -6.07 4.07 -28.39
N ARG A 22 -7.32 3.61 -28.28
CA ARG A 22 -7.86 2.57 -29.16
C ARG A 22 -7.94 3.01 -30.62
N ALA A 23 -8.30 4.27 -30.87
CA ALA A 23 -8.41 4.83 -32.21
C ALA A 23 -7.06 4.88 -32.97
N CYS A 24 -5.92 4.84 -32.27
CA CYS A 24 -4.61 4.72 -32.90
C CYS A 24 -4.40 3.40 -33.66
N GLY A 25 -5.19 2.36 -33.36
CA GLY A 25 -5.18 1.08 -34.09
C GLY A 25 -3.96 0.18 -33.86
N ASN A 26 -2.96 0.64 -33.10
CA ASN A 26 -1.74 -0.11 -32.75
C ASN A 26 -1.51 -0.20 -31.22
N ALA A 27 -2.54 0.08 -30.42
CA ALA A 27 -2.48 0.01 -28.98
C ALA A 27 -2.30 -1.44 -28.49
N THR A 28 -1.53 -1.60 -27.42
CA THR A 28 -1.41 -2.85 -26.66
C THR A 28 -1.98 -2.65 -25.26
N GLU A 29 -2.06 -3.72 -24.46
CA GLU A 29 -2.47 -3.64 -23.05
C GLU A 29 -1.73 -2.54 -22.27
N HIS A 30 -0.41 -2.39 -22.51
CA HIS A 30 0.41 -1.37 -21.85
C HIS A 30 -0.02 0.05 -22.20
N SER A 31 -0.55 0.30 -23.40
CA SER A 31 -0.96 1.63 -23.86
C SER A 31 -2.08 2.23 -23.02
N TYR A 32 -2.92 1.41 -22.38
CA TYR A 32 -4.04 1.85 -21.55
C TYR A 32 -3.66 2.08 -20.08
N ARG A 33 -2.47 1.64 -19.66
CA ARG A 33 -1.98 1.79 -18.28
C ARG A 33 -1.77 3.25 -17.89
N LEU A 34 -1.25 4.09 -18.80
CA LEU A 34 -1.02 5.51 -18.54
C LEU A 34 -2.34 6.28 -18.26
N PRO A 35 -3.40 6.16 -19.09
CA PRO A 35 -4.72 6.71 -18.75
C PRO A 35 -5.24 6.23 -17.39
N LEU A 36 -5.05 4.94 -17.05
CA LEU A 36 -5.51 4.38 -15.79
C LEU A 36 -4.71 4.92 -14.60
N GLN A 37 -3.39 5.09 -14.76
CA GLN A 37 -2.51 5.70 -13.77
C GLN A 37 -3.01 7.10 -13.40
N HIS A 38 -3.24 7.94 -14.40
CA HIS A 38 -3.75 9.30 -14.18
C HIS A 38 -5.12 9.30 -13.50
N LEU A 39 -6.02 8.37 -13.87
CA LEU A 39 -7.31 8.24 -13.20
C LEU A 39 -7.15 7.92 -11.71
N LEU A 40 -6.32 6.92 -11.38
CA LEU A 40 -6.08 6.47 -10.01
C LEU A 40 -5.48 7.57 -9.14
N GLU A 41 -4.45 8.27 -9.65
CA GLU A 41 -3.81 9.40 -8.95
C GLU A 41 -4.80 10.55 -8.75
N HIS A 42 -5.63 10.84 -9.75
CA HIS A 42 -6.64 11.89 -9.66
C HIS A 42 -7.71 11.55 -8.61
N LEU A 43 -8.29 10.34 -8.66
CA LEU A 43 -9.31 9.89 -7.71
C LEU A 43 -8.76 9.74 -6.28
N GLY A 44 -7.54 9.22 -6.15
CA GLY A 44 -6.85 9.03 -4.86
C GLY A 44 -6.38 10.33 -4.21
N GLY A 45 -6.14 11.38 -5.01
CA GLY A 45 -5.68 12.68 -4.57
C GLY A 45 -4.18 12.73 -4.26
N ARG A 46 -3.71 13.84 -3.66
CA ARG A 46 -2.27 14.18 -3.51
C ARG A 46 -1.38 13.15 -2.81
N ASN A 47 -1.96 12.23 -2.06
CA ASN A 47 -1.21 11.25 -1.30
C ASN A 47 -1.13 9.90 -1.99
N VAL A 48 -1.79 9.73 -3.15
CA VAL A 48 -1.76 8.49 -3.92
C VAL A 48 -0.79 8.64 -5.08
N SER A 49 0.09 7.67 -5.23
CA SER A 49 0.99 7.52 -6.38
C SER A 49 0.85 6.12 -6.95
N VAL A 50 1.03 5.98 -8.26
CA VAL A 50 0.92 4.69 -8.94
C VAL A 50 2.24 4.39 -9.64
N LEU A 51 2.78 3.21 -9.35
CA LEU A 51 4.00 2.70 -9.97
C LEU A 51 3.62 1.65 -11.02
N ASN A 52 3.99 1.89 -12.27
CA ASN A 52 3.90 0.89 -13.34
C ASN A 52 5.10 -0.06 -13.27
N GLU A 53 4.85 -1.35 -13.49
CA GLU A 53 5.86 -2.41 -13.43
C GLU A 53 6.64 -2.39 -12.10
N PRO A 54 5.95 -2.52 -10.94
CA PRO A 54 6.60 -2.61 -9.65
C PRO A 54 7.58 -3.79 -9.61
N LYS A 55 8.58 -3.70 -8.71
CA LYS A 55 9.47 -4.84 -8.44
C LYS A 55 8.64 -6.07 -8.08
N GLN A 56 9.10 -7.22 -8.55
CA GLN A 56 8.44 -8.51 -8.33
C GLN A 56 8.17 -8.74 -6.84
N VAL A 57 6.92 -9.07 -6.53
CA VAL A 57 6.48 -9.51 -5.20
C VAL A 57 6.43 -11.03 -5.12
N ALA A 58 6.25 -11.60 -3.93
CA ALA A 58 6.31 -13.05 -3.70
C ALA A 58 5.37 -13.85 -4.61
N CYS A 59 4.21 -13.30 -4.97
CA CYS A 59 3.22 -13.96 -5.83
C CYS A 59 3.36 -13.62 -7.33
N GLY A 60 4.32 -12.78 -7.75
CA GLY A 60 4.58 -12.37 -9.13
C GLY A 60 4.76 -10.86 -9.29
N ALA A 61 4.63 -10.33 -10.51
CA ALA A 61 4.72 -8.89 -10.80
C ALA A 61 3.36 -8.40 -11.34
N PRO A 62 2.53 -7.76 -10.51
CA PRO A 62 1.31 -7.09 -10.98
C PRO A 62 1.65 -5.90 -11.88
N ASP A 63 0.74 -5.49 -12.75
CA ASP A 63 1.01 -4.39 -13.69
C ASP A 63 1.20 -3.04 -12.99
N LEU A 64 0.36 -2.71 -12.00
CA LEU A 64 0.45 -1.46 -11.25
C LEU A 64 0.48 -1.73 -9.74
N ALA A 65 1.32 -1.01 -9.01
CA ALA A 65 1.24 -0.86 -7.56
C ALA A 65 0.69 0.52 -7.22
N VAL A 66 -0.32 0.56 -6.35
CA VAL A 66 -0.89 1.81 -5.84
C VAL A 66 -0.36 2.03 -4.43
N GLU A 67 0.26 3.18 -4.21
CA GLU A 67 0.82 3.57 -2.93
C GLU A 67 0.09 4.79 -2.38
N ARG A 68 -0.05 4.84 -1.06
CA ARG A 68 -0.53 6.01 -0.33
C ARG A 68 0.50 6.42 0.69
N SER A 69 1.07 7.62 0.54
CA SER A 69 2.12 8.13 1.42
C SER A 69 3.30 7.16 1.60
N GLY A 70 3.72 6.50 0.51
CA GLY A 70 4.85 5.56 0.50
C GLY A 70 4.54 4.15 1.04
N VAL A 71 3.26 3.83 1.27
CA VAL A 71 2.81 2.50 1.67
C VAL A 71 1.91 1.93 0.59
N THR A 72 2.21 0.72 0.09
CA THR A 72 1.35 0.03 -0.88
C THR A 72 -0.04 -0.23 -0.29
N VAL A 73 -1.07 0.32 -0.92
CA VAL A 73 -2.48 0.11 -0.55
C VAL A 73 -3.12 -1.03 -1.34
N GLY A 74 -2.65 -1.30 -2.55
CA GLY A 74 -3.13 -2.40 -3.37
C GLY A 74 -2.45 -2.46 -4.73
N TYR A 75 -2.87 -3.43 -5.53
CA TYR A 75 -2.33 -3.67 -6.86
C TYR A 75 -3.44 -3.65 -7.90
N VAL A 76 -3.07 -3.40 -9.15
CA VAL A 76 -3.99 -3.49 -10.29
C VAL A 76 -3.37 -4.39 -11.35
N GLU A 77 -4.12 -5.39 -11.76
CA GLU A 77 -3.82 -6.26 -12.90
C GLU A 77 -4.68 -5.82 -14.08
N CYS A 78 -4.03 -5.53 -15.21
CA CYS A 78 -4.66 -5.01 -16.41
C CYS A 78 -4.75 -6.11 -17.48
N LYS A 79 -5.75 -5.98 -18.34
CA LYS A 79 -5.94 -6.77 -19.56
C LYS A 79 -6.36 -5.82 -20.67
N ASP A 80 -6.15 -6.24 -21.92
CA ASP A 80 -6.54 -5.43 -23.06
C ASP A 80 -8.08 -5.23 -23.13
N VAL A 81 -8.49 -4.12 -23.75
CA VAL A 81 -9.89 -3.72 -23.89
C VAL A 81 -10.68 -4.78 -24.65
N GLY A 82 -11.73 -5.29 -24.01
CA GLY A 82 -12.63 -6.30 -24.59
C GLY A 82 -12.28 -7.74 -24.24
N ILE A 83 -11.18 -7.98 -23.51
CA ILE A 83 -10.88 -9.31 -22.96
C ILE A 83 -11.92 -9.68 -21.88
N PRO A 84 -12.62 -10.83 -22.00
CA PRO A 84 -13.57 -11.29 -20.98
C PRO A 84 -12.86 -11.65 -19.68
N LEU A 85 -13.17 -10.94 -18.60
CA LEU A 85 -12.49 -11.13 -17.30
C LEU A 85 -12.84 -12.46 -16.62
N ASP A 86 -13.98 -13.08 -16.95
CA ASP A 86 -14.38 -14.38 -16.37
C ASP A 86 -13.37 -15.49 -16.73
N GLN A 87 -12.80 -15.44 -17.94
CA GLN A 87 -11.77 -16.40 -18.36
C GLN A 87 -10.43 -16.11 -17.69
N VAL A 88 -10.12 -14.83 -17.48
CA VAL A 88 -8.90 -14.39 -16.80
C VAL A 88 -8.91 -14.85 -15.35
N GLU A 89 -10.06 -14.81 -14.67
CA GLU A 89 -10.23 -15.27 -13.28
C GLU A 89 -9.94 -16.74 -13.03
N ALA A 90 -10.13 -17.57 -14.07
CA ALA A 90 -9.84 -18.99 -14.03
C ALA A 90 -8.35 -19.30 -14.30
N THR A 91 -7.52 -18.29 -14.62
CA THR A 91 -6.09 -18.52 -14.83
C THR A 91 -5.36 -18.73 -13.51
N GLU A 92 -4.37 -19.63 -13.51
CA GLU A 92 -3.51 -19.88 -12.35
C GLU A 92 -2.80 -18.60 -11.86
N GLN A 93 -2.44 -17.71 -12.78
CA GLN A 93 -1.82 -16.43 -12.44
C GLN A 93 -2.75 -15.57 -11.58
N LEU A 94 -4.00 -15.38 -12.01
CA LEU A 94 -4.92 -14.53 -11.28
C LEU A 94 -5.42 -15.20 -9.99
N GLU A 95 -5.55 -16.53 -9.98
CA GLU A 95 -5.78 -17.28 -8.75
C GLU A 95 -4.65 -17.03 -7.74
N ARG A 96 -3.39 -17.12 -8.16
CA ARG A 96 -2.22 -16.82 -7.32
C ARG A 96 -2.23 -15.38 -6.80
N TYR A 97 -2.60 -14.41 -7.64
CA TYR A 97 -2.71 -13.01 -7.22
C TYR A 97 -3.83 -12.77 -6.22
N ARG A 98 -5.01 -13.37 -6.41
CA ARG A 98 -6.12 -13.24 -5.44
C ARG A 98 -5.76 -13.78 -4.05
N HIS A 99 -4.94 -14.84 -3.99
CA HIS A 99 -4.48 -15.40 -2.72
C HIS A 99 -3.27 -14.66 -2.13
N GLY A 100 -2.37 -14.15 -2.98
CA GLY A 100 -1.12 -13.51 -2.57
C GLY A 100 -1.22 -12.00 -2.31
N LEU A 101 -2.23 -11.33 -2.88
CA LEU A 101 -2.43 -9.89 -2.78
C LEU A 101 -3.72 -9.61 -2.02
N ALA A 102 -3.61 -8.98 -0.85
CA ALA A 102 -4.77 -8.70 -0.02
C ALA A 102 -5.76 -7.72 -0.68
N ASN A 103 -5.28 -6.80 -1.51
CA ASN A 103 -6.11 -5.77 -2.14
C ASN A 103 -5.75 -5.64 -3.63
N LEU A 104 -6.65 -6.12 -4.50
CA LEU A 104 -6.39 -6.27 -5.93
C LEU A 104 -7.58 -5.75 -6.75
N ILE A 105 -7.29 -4.99 -7.79
CA ILE A 105 -8.27 -4.71 -8.87
C ILE A 105 -7.84 -5.48 -10.11
N LEU A 106 -8.79 -6.19 -10.72
CA LEU A 106 -8.67 -6.72 -12.07
C LEU A 106 -9.47 -5.82 -13.02
N THR A 107 -8.87 -5.45 -14.16
CA THR A 107 -9.58 -4.65 -15.15
C THR A 107 -9.18 -4.94 -16.58
N ASN A 108 -10.13 -4.82 -17.50
CA ASN A 108 -9.91 -4.71 -18.95
C ASN A 108 -10.16 -3.27 -19.44
N HIS A 109 -10.03 -2.28 -18.55
CA HIS A 109 -10.32 -0.85 -18.71
C HIS A 109 -11.80 -0.47 -18.91
N LEU A 110 -12.70 -1.43 -19.12
CA LEU A 110 -14.15 -1.20 -19.18
C LEU A 110 -14.90 -1.83 -18.01
N GLU A 111 -14.37 -2.91 -17.46
CA GLU A 111 -14.90 -3.58 -16.28
C GLU A 111 -13.84 -3.56 -15.18
N PHE A 112 -14.27 -3.27 -13.95
CA PHE A 112 -13.43 -3.24 -12.77
C PHE A 112 -13.99 -4.23 -11.76
N ARG A 113 -13.17 -5.19 -11.36
CA ARG A 113 -13.49 -6.16 -10.30
C ARG A 113 -12.53 -5.96 -9.15
N TRP A 114 -13.08 -5.63 -7.98
CA TRP A 114 -12.30 -5.41 -6.78
C TRP A 114 -12.33 -6.63 -5.88
N TYR A 115 -11.14 -7.09 -5.50
CA TYR A 115 -10.86 -8.21 -4.63
C TYR A 115 -10.21 -7.73 -3.34
N LEU A 116 -10.75 -8.20 -2.22
CA LEU A 116 -10.20 -7.98 -0.90
C LEU A 116 -10.10 -9.31 -0.15
N ASP A 117 -8.87 -9.70 0.22
CA ASP A 117 -8.50 -10.98 0.81
C ASP A 117 -9.02 -12.18 0.00
N GLY A 118 -8.78 -12.13 -1.32
CA GLY A 118 -9.19 -13.15 -2.28
C GLY A 118 -10.69 -13.18 -2.62
N GLN A 119 -11.53 -12.42 -1.91
CA GLN A 119 -12.98 -12.35 -2.14
C GLN A 119 -13.34 -11.17 -3.04
N GLN A 120 -14.16 -11.41 -4.08
CA GLN A 120 -14.71 -10.33 -4.89
C GLN A 120 -15.69 -9.51 -4.05
N ARG A 121 -15.42 -8.21 -3.90
CA ARG A 121 -16.26 -7.26 -3.14
C ARG A 121 -17.22 -6.52 -4.05
N GLU A 122 -16.69 -5.98 -5.14
CA GLU A 122 -17.46 -5.16 -6.06
C GLU A 122 -17.06 -5.45 -7.50
N LYS A 123 -18.03 -5.27 -8.41
CA LYS A 123 -17.85 -5.35 -9.85
C LYS A 123 -18.67 -4.23 -10.49
N VAL A 124 -18.01 -3.38 -11.27
CA VAL A 124 -18.66 -2.26 -11.95
C VAL A 124 -18.14 -2.13 -13.38
N CYS A 125 -19.04 -1.87 -14.33
CA CYS A 125 -18.71 -1.68 -15.74
C CYS A 125 -18.80 -0.20 -16.12
N LEU A 126 -17.67 0.39 -16.49
CA LEU A 126 -17.57 1.75 -17.05
C LEU A 126 -18.31 1.88 -18.37
N GLY A 127 -18.35 0.80 -19.14
CA GLY A 127 -18.89 0.78 -20.48
C GLY A 127 -18.79 -0.60 -21.12
N HIS A 128 -19.05 -0.65 -22.42
CA HIS A 128 -18.94 -1.85 -23.24
C HIS A 128 -18.42 -1.50 -24.63
N LEU A 129 -18.00 -2.51 -25.38
CA LEU A 129 -17.76 -2.38 -26.81
C LEU A 129 -19.07 -2.57 -27.58
N ASP A 130 -19.38 -1.68 -28.51
CA ASP A 130 -20.52 -1.86 -29.41
C ASP A 130 -20.19 -2.81 -30.57
N LYS A 131 -21.15 -3.01 -31.48
CA LYS A 131 -21.00 -3.90 -32.65
C LYS A 131 -19.88 -3.46 -33.62
N ARG A 132 -19.43 -2.21 -33.54
CA ARG A 132 -18.31 -1.66 -34.33
C ARG A 132 -16.99 -1.74 -33.59
N HIS A 133 -16.97 -2.34 -32.40
CA HIS A 133 -15.81 -2.39 -31.50
C HIS A 133 -15.38 -1.02 -30.98
N ASP A 134 -16.31 -0.05 -30.96
CA ASP A 134 -16.12 1.25 -30.34
C ASP A 134 -16.52 1.20 -28.86
N ILE A 135 -15.77 1.91 -28.02
CA ILE A 135 -16.07 2.01 -26.58
C ILE A 135 -17.29 2.91 -26.38
N ARG A 136 -18.32 2.37 -25.71
CA ARG A 136 -19.51 3.10 -25.24
C ARG A 136 -19.50 3.17 -23.73
N LEU A 137 -19.29 4.36 -23.19
CA LEU A 137 -19.34 4.62 -21.76
C LEU A 137 -20.79 4.57 -21.24
N ASN A 138 -20.94 4.14 -20.00
CA ASN A 138 -22.17 4.16 -19.24
C ASN A 138 -22.04 5.20 -18.09
N PRO A 139 -22.50 6.45 -18.29
CA PRO A 139 -22.40 7.50 -17.28
C PRO A 139 -23.04 7.14 -15.93
N ASP A 140 -24.09 6.30 -15.93
CA ASP A 140 -24.78 5.90 -14.70
C ASP A 140 -23.87 5.06 -13.78
N ALA A 141 -22.89 4.35 -14.35
CA ALA A 141 -21.93 3.55 -13.60
C ALA A 141 -20.82 4.38 -12.93
N PHE A 142 -20.68 5.66 -13.26
CA PHE A 142 -19.52 6.46 -12.80
C PHE A 142 -19.50 6.63 -11.28
N SER A 143 -20.68 6.77 -10.67
CA SER A 143 -20.80 6.83 -9.21
C SER A 143 -20.33 5.53 -8.54
N GLY A 144 -20.69 4.38 -9.11
CA GLY A 144 -20.25 3.06 -8.65
C GLY A 144 -18.74 2.86 -8.80
N ILE A 145 -18.15 3.27 -9.92
CA ILE A 145 -16.69 3.18 -10.12
C ILE A 145 -15.94 4.06 -9.13
N HIS A 146 -16.43 5.28 -8.92
CA HIS A 146 -15.85 6.17 -7.92
C HIS A 146 -15.92 5.56 -6.52
N ALA A 147 -17.05 4.97 -6.13
CA ALA A 147 -17.21 4.28 -4.86
C ALA A 147 -16.24 3.07 -4.73
N LEU A 148 -16.13 2.24 -5.77
CA LEU A 148 -15.20 1.12 -5.82
C LEU A 148 -13.77 1.58 -5.57
N PHE A 149 -13.30 2.62 -6.27
CA PHE A 149 -11.96 3.14 -6.06
C PHE A 149 -11.78 3.78 -4.69
N GLN A 150 -12.78 4.50 -4.17
CA GLN A 150 -12.74 5.01 -2.80
C GLN A 150 -12.58 3.89 -1.77
N ASN A 151 -13.32 2.80 -1.94
CA ASN A 151 -13.21 1.62 -1.08
C ASN A 151 -11.85 0.95 -1.24
N PHE A 152 -11.33 0.80 -2.46
CA PHE A 152 -9.98 0.30 -2.73
C PHE A 152 -8.88 1.14 -2.06
N PHE A 153 -8.96 2.48 -2.11
CA PHE A 153 -7.99 3.37 -1.45
C PHE A 153 -8.12 3.42 0.08
N SER A 154 -9.29 3.04 0.59
CA SER A 154 -9.63 3.07 2.02
C SER A 154 -9.47 1.70 2.67
N ALA A 155 -9.41 0.63 1.88
CA ALA A 155 -9.03 -0.69 2.34
C ALA A 155 -7.70 -0.55 3.08
N ALA A 156 -7.69 -1.04 4.32
CA ALA A 156 -6.52 -0.89 5.18
C ALA A 156 -5.28 -1.42 4.44
N PRO A 157 -4.12 -0.72 4.54
CA PRO A 157 -2.88 -1.23 3.99
C PRO A 157 -2.70 -2.67 4.45
N MET A 158 -2.22 -3.55 3.57
CA MET A 158 -1.97 -4.97 3.85
C MET A 158 -1.62 -5.17 5.32
N VAL A 159 -2.58 -5.66 6.10
CA VAL A 159 -2.27 -6.15 7.43
C VAL A 159 -1.31 -7.28 7.19
N ILE A 160 -0.11 -7.21 7.75
CA ILE A 160 0.85 -8.28 7.62
C ILE A 160 0.21 -9.53 8.23
N GLY A 161 -0.35 -10.38 7.37
CA GLY A 161 -1.25 -11.46 7.76
C GLY A 161 -0.51 -12.65 8.37
N ARG A 162 0.83 -12.66 8.27
CA ARG A 162 1.71 -13.71 8.79
C ARG A 162 2.63 -13.13 9.85
N SER A 163 2.60 -13.70 11.04
CA SER A 163 3.48 -13.33 12.15
C SER A 163 4.97 -13.36 11.77
N GLU A 164 5.37 -14.30 10.92
CA GLU A 164 6.73 -14.41 10.39
C GLU A 164 7.15 -13.19 9.56
N GLU A 165 6.31 -12.75 8.63
CA GLU A 165 6.58 -11.57 7.81
C GLU A 165 6.62 -10.30 8.67
N LEU A 166 5.74 -10.22 9.68
CA LEU A 166 5.73 -9.11 10.62
C LEU A 166 7.06 -9.06 11.39
N ALA A 167 7.50 -10.21 11.92
CA ALA A 167 8.75 -10.33 12.64
C ALA A 167 9.96 -9.97 11.77
N GLN A 168 9.99 -10.44 10.51
CA GLN A 168 11.08 -10.11 9.57
C GLN A 168 11.15 -8.59 9.28
N ARG A 169 10.00 -7.94 9.04
CA ARG A 169 9.93 -6.50 8.80
C ARG A 169 10.27 -5.70 10.06
N MET A 170 9.83 -6.13 11.24
CA MET A 170 10.19 -5.52 12.52
C MET A 170 11.71 -5.62 12.76
N ALA A 171 12.30 -6.79 12.55
CA ALA A 171 13.74 -7.00 12.70
C ALA A 171 14.57 -6.14 11.75
N ALA A 172 14.12 -5.98 10.50
CA ALA A 172 14.77 -5.08 9.54
C ALA A 172 14.74 -3.61 10.02
N LYS A 173 13.59 -3.14 10.53
CA LYS A 173 13.46 -1.78 11.09
C LYS A 173 14.28 -1.58 12.36
N ALA A 174 14.32 -2.59 13.25
CA ALA A 174 15.13 -2.54 14.46
C ALA A 174 16.64 -2.41 14.12
N ARG A 175 17.14 -3.17 13.14
CA ARG A 175 18.53 -3.04 12.67
C ARG A 175 18.84 -1.64 12.15
N LEU A 176 17.96 -1.06 11.34
CA LEU A 176 18.14 0.31 10.85
C LEU A 176 18.21 1.33 11.99
N LEU A 177 17.36 1.19 13.01
CA LEU A 177 17.37 2.07 14.18
C LEU A 177 18.66 1.91 14.99
N ARG A 178 19.08 0.68 15.27
CA ARG A 178 20.35 0.37 15.95
C ARG A 178 21.53 1.00 15.20
N ASP A 179 21.60 0.77 13.90
CA ASP A 179 22.71 1.27 13.08
C ASP A 179 22.72 2.80 13.10
N ALA A 180 21.55 3.46 13.00
CA ALA A 180 21.45 4.91 13.11
C ALA A 180 21.90 5.44 14.49
N MET A 181 21.52 4.78 15.58
CA MET A 181 21.96 5.14 16.93
C MET A 181 23.47 4.97 17.10
N GLY A 182 24.04 3.90 16.57
CA GLY A 182 25.49 3.68 16.55
C GLY A 182 26.23 4.82 15.85
N HIS A 183 25.76 5.23 14.67
CA HIS A 183 26.35 6.36 13.94
C HIS A 183 26.27 7.67 14.74
N VAL A 184 25.17 7.91 15.47
CA VAL A 184 25.03 9.11 16.32
C VAL A 184 26.00 9.06 17.50
N LEU A 185 26.13 7.91 18.18
CA LEU A 185 27.08 7.75 19.29
C LEU A 185 28.53 7.96 18.85
N GLU A 186 28.91 7.41 17.69
CA GLU A 186 30.22 7.63 17.08
C GLU A 186 30.47 9.12 16.78
N GLN A 187 29.45 9.83 16.28
CA GLN A 187 29.54 11.26 15.96
C GLN A 187 29.61 12.15 17.21
N GLU A 188 28.92 11.78 18.29
CA GLU A 188 28.99 12.49 19.57
C GLU A 188 30.37 12.38 20.22
N ASN A 189 31.16 11.35 19.88
CA ASN A 189 32.55 11.16 20.30
C ASN A 189 32.75 11.36 21.82
N GLY A 190 31.84 10.79 22.61
CA GLY A 190 31.86 10.87 24.08
C GLY A 190 31.13 12.06 24.69
N MET A 191 30.56 12.97 23.90
CA MET A 191 29.83 14.15 24.39
C MET A 191 28.57 14.40 23.56
N GLY A 192 27.42 14.07 24.13
CA GLY A 192 26.13 14.39 23.52
C GLY A 192 24.97 13.72 24.24
N PRO A 193 23.72 14.11 23.90
CA PRO A 193 22.54 13.62 24.59
C PRO A 193 22.39 12.10 24.59
N LEU A 194 22.80 11.42 23.51
CA LEU A 194 22.66 9.97 23.43
C LEU A 194 23.75 9.25 24.23
N HIS A 195 24.97 9.79 24.22
CA HIS A 195 26.07 9.33 25.06
C HIS A 195 25.80 9.54 26.56
N ASP A 196 25.23 10.69 26.94
CA ASP A 196 24.81 10.96 28.32
C ASP A 196 23.77 9.94 28.79
N LEU A 197 22.78 9.62 27.94
CA LEU A 197 21.78 8.60 28.23
C LEU A 197 22.42 7.20 28.39
N TRP A 198 23.37 6.85 27.52
CA TRP A 198 24.14 5.62 27.63
C TRP A 198 24.89 5.54 28.96
N GLN A 199 25.56 6.62 29.39
CA GLN A 199 26.28 6.68 30.67
C GLN A 199 25.34 6.46 31.85
N VAL A 200 24.15 7.07 31.82
CA VAL A 200 23.13 6.86 32.87
C VAL A 200 22.71 5.38 32.90
N TYR A 201 22.43 4.77 31.76
CA TYR A 201 22.08 3.35 31.67
C TYR A 201 23.20 2.46 32.22
N ARG A 202 24.44 2.77 31.89
CA ARG A 202 25.60 2.03 32.36
C ARG A 202 25.77 2.13 33.87
N GLN A 203 25.60 3.31 34.44
CA GLN A 203 25.77 3.54 35.88
C GLN A 203 24.63 2.97 36.72
N VAL A 204 23.39 3.06 36.24
CA VAL A 204 22.19 2.76 37.03
C VAL A 204 21.67 1.33 36.78
N LEU A 205 21.83 0.80 35.57
CA LEU A 205 21.16 -0.43 35.15
C LEU A 205 22.14 -1.56 34.82
N ILE A 206 23.13 -1.32 33.94
CA ILE A 206 24.01 -2.38 33.42
C ILE A 206 25.46 -1.88 33.32
N THR A 207 26.29 -2.21 34.32
CA THR A 207 27.66 -1.66 34.47
C THR A 207 28.60 -1.92 33.28
N ASP A 208 28.43 -3.06 32.60
CA ASP A 208 29.26 -3.49 31.48
C ASP A 208 28.60 -3.26 30.10
N LEU A 209 27.65 -2.33 30.01
CA LEU A 209 26.93 -2.02 28.77
C LEU A 209 27.83 -1.25 27.78
N SER A 210 28.16 -1.87 26.64
CA SER A 210 28.84 -1.16 25.54
C SER A 210 27.90 -0.22 24.79
N GLU A 211 28.44 0.73 24.03
CA GLU A 211 27.64 1.62 23.17
C GLU A 211 26.85 0.84 22.11
N ALA A 212 27.46 -0.22 21.55
CA ALA A 212 26.81 -1.10 20.59
C ALA A 212 25.64 -1.89 21.22
N ASP A 213 25.86 -2.44 22.42
CA ASP A 213 24.81 -3.16 23.17
C ASP A 213 23.69 -2.21 23.58
N PHE A 214 24.01 -0.96 23.93
CA PHE A 214 23.02 0.06 24.24
C PHE A 214 22.17 0.43 23.02
N ALA A 215 22.79 0.66 21.85
CA ALA A 215 22.07 0.93 20.61
C ALA A 215 21.14 -0.23 20.23
N ASP A 216 21.60 -1.47 20.40
CA ASP A 216 20.80 -2.67 20.14
C ASP A 216 19.64 -2.81 21.14
N LEU A 217 19.91 -2.64 22.43
CA LEU A 217 18.91 -2.67 23.50
C LEU A 217 17.81 -1.62 23.27
N GLN A 218 18.18 -0.39 22.92
CA GLN A 218 17.22 0.68 22.66
C GLN A 218 16.39 0.40 21.40
N ALA A 219 17.01 -0.10 20.33
CA ALA A 219 16.30 -0.43 19.10
C ALA A 219 15.30 -1.58 19.30
N GLN A 220 15.69 -2.62 20.02
CA GLN A 220 14.81 -3.72 20.40
C GLN A 220 13.66 -3.23 21.28
N THR A 221 13.97 -2.43 22.31
CA THR A 221 12.99 -1.88 23.24
C THR A 221 11.95 -1.03 22.52
N ALA A 222 12.36 -0.12 21.63
CA ALA A 222 11.44 0.69 20.85
C ALA A 222 10.56 -0.18 19.93
N THR A 223 11.13 -1.21 19.31
CA THR A 223 10.43 -2.11 18.39
C THR A 223 9.38 -2.96 19.11
N TYR A 224 9.77 -3.62 20.20
CA TYR A 224 8.85 -4.43 21.02
C TYR A 224 7.83 -3.59 21.77
N GLY A 225 8.23 -2.42 22.26
CA GLY A 225 7.33 -1.47 22.91
C GLY A 225 6.22 -1.01 21.99
N LEU A 226 6.54 -0.65 20.73
CA LEU A 226 5.54 -0.26 19.75
C LEU A 226 4.64 -1.43 19.33
N PHE A 227 5.19 -2.63 19.21
CA PHE A 227 4.41 -3.84 18.93
C PHE A 227 3.45 -4.17 20.06
N ALA A 228 3.92 -4.18 21.31
CA ALA A 228 3.09 -4.40 22.50
C ALA A 228 2.01 -3.33 22.63
N ALA A 229 2.36 -2.05 22.41
CA ALA A 229 1.40 -0.95 22.35
C ALA A 229 0.34 -1.18 21.28
N ARG A 230 0.72 -1.67 20.10
CA ARG A 230 -0.22 -1.97 19.02
C ARG A 230 -1.14 -3.14 19.36
N CYS A 231 -0.63 -4.19 20.01
CA CYS A 231 -1.42 -5.33 20.48
C CYS A 231 -2.40 -4.94 21.59
N GLY A 232 -2.00 -4.03 22.48
CA GLY A 232 -2.86 -3.50 23.55
C GLY A 232 -3.83 -2.40 23.11
N HIS A 233 -3.69 -1.85 21.90
CA HIS A 233 -4.54 -0.79 21.37
C HIS A 233 -5.90 -1.35 20.92
N LEU A 234 -6.81 -1.50 21.89
CA LEU A 234 -8.18 -2.01 21.71
C LEU A 234 -9.19 -0.92 21.27
N THR A 235 -8.74 0.32 21.07
CA THR A 235 -9.65 1.41 20.70
C THR A 235 -9.94 1.42 19.20
N GLY A 236 -11.19 1.71 18.80
CA GLY A 236 -11.56 1.93 17.40
C GLY A 236 -10.97 3.22 16.78
N ALA A 237 -10.13 3.94 17.52
CA ALA A 237 -9.43 5.12 17.05
C ALA A 237 -8.14 4.74 16.30
N PRO A 238 -7.65 5.57 15.37
CA PRO A 238 -6.38 5.35 14.69
C PRO A 238 -5.23 5.14 15.69
N PHE A 239 -4.35 4.19 15.41
CA PHE A 239 -3.13 4.02 16.18
C PHE A 239 -2.19 5.19 15.88
N THR A 240 -1.90 6.00 16.90
CA THR A 240 -1.02 7.16 16.82
C THR A 240 0.12 7.03 17.81
N ARG A 241 1.17 7.86 17.66
CA ARG A 241 2.24 7.95 18.66
C ARG A 241 1.72 8.22 20.08
N GLN A 242 0.66 9.02 20.20
CA GLN A 242 0.06 9.37 21.50
C GLN A 242 -0.70 8.19 22.10
N SER A 243 -1.30 7.33 21.26
CA SER A 243 -1.95 6.11 21.73
C SER A 243 -0.99 4.95 21.93
N ALA A 244 0.26 5.06 21.47
CA ALA A 244 1.29 4.03 21.60
C ALA A 244 1.93 3.95 23.00
N VAL A 245 1.30 4.54 24.02
CA VAL A 245 1.82 4.54 25.40
C VAL A 245 1.47 3.20 26.05
N PHE A 246 2.47 2.30 26.13
CA PHE A 246 2.38 1.08 26.92
C PHE A 246 2.88 1.37 28.33
N THR A 247 1.94 1.45 29.29
CA THR A 247 2.07 1.52 30.77
C THR A 247 3.27 2.27 31.39
N LYS A 248 2.99 3.08 32.42
CA LYS A 248 3.95 3.82 33.29
C LYS A 248 5.08 3.01 33.96
N THR A 249 5.24 1.72 33.68
CA THR A 249 6.12 0.79 34.39
C THR A 249 7.06 0.00 33.47
N THR A 250 7.27 0.44 32.23
CA THR A 250 8.28 -0.18 31.36
C THR A 250 9.63 0.48 31.67
N PRO A 251 10.68 -0.25 32.13
CA PRO A 251 11.90 0.38 32.64
C PRO A 251 12.75 1.12 31.59
N PHE A 252 12.36 1.03 30.31
CA PHE A 252 13.22 1.37 29.17
C PHE A 252 12.53 2.24 28.10
N LEU A 253 11.34 2.82 28.39
CA LEU A 253 10.63 3.76 27.50
C LEU A 253 10.31 5.08 28.20
#